data_AF-A0A7C2AZK2-F1
#
_entry.id   AF-A0A7C2AZK2-F1
#
_cell.length_a   1.000
_cell.length_b   1.000
_cell.length_c   1.000
_cell.angle_alpha   90.00
_cell.angle_beta   90.00
_cell.angle_gamma   90.00
#
_symmetry.space_group_name_H-M   'P 1'
#
loop_
_entity.id
_entity.type
_entity.pdbx_description
1 polymer ?
#
loop_
_entity_poly.entity_id
_entity_poly.type
_entity_poly.pdbx_seq_one_letter_code
_entity_poly.pdbx_strand_id
1 'polypeptide(L)'
;MRITAKMARDMLEVLDEIKEECFSDDEEPYPFVEWERKRKCVKERLRNLPRYVERAVNRVYFDKPGVGRPKKLDLVKRTMLFLFARLMNKSNRDVENLLEMFEPLFGVTVSYKYIERLYSDEEVKTVLHNLFILLLQDEGVSGDF
;
A
#
# COMPACT_ATOMS: atom_id res chain seq x y z
N MET A 1 -44.25 14.80 -32.37
CA MET A 1 -43.85 13.64 -33.20
C MET A 1 -44.38 12.39 -32.53
N ARG A 2 -45.26 11.60 -33.17
CA ARG A 2 -45.76 10.35 -32.60
C ARG A 2 -44.86 9.22 -33.06
N ILE A 3 -44.09 8.63 -32.14
CA ILE A 3 -43.27 7.46 -32.44
C ILE A 3 -44.21 6.27 -32.59
N THR A 4 -44.18 5.65 -33.77
CA THR A 4 -44.96 4.43 -34.03
C THR A 4 -44.13 3.20 -33.66
N ALA A 5 -44.80 2.10 -33.34
CA ALA A 5 -44.13 0.83 -33.01
C ALA A 5 -43.27 0.27 -34.15
N LYS A 6 -43.47 0.75 -35.39
CA LYS A 6 -42.61 0.44 -36.53
C LYS A 6 -41.32 1.25 -36.47
N MET A 7 -41.42 2.57 -36.33
CA MET A 7 -40.24 3.43 -36.20
C MET A 7 -39.34 3.05 -35.02
N ALA A 8 -39.90 2.60 -33.91
CA ALA A 8 -39.12 2.13 -32.77
C ALA A 8 -38.35 0.83 -33.07
N ARG A 9 -38.92 -0.07 -33.89
CA ARG A 9 -38.24 -1.31 -34.33
C ARG A 9 -37.14 -1.01 -35.34
N ASP A 10 -37.42 -0.17 -36.33
CA ASP A 10 -36.45 0.25 -37.33
C ASP A 10 -35.25 0.95 -36.66
N MET A 11 -35.48 1.77 -35.62
CA MET A 11 -34.40 2.37 -34.83
C MET A 11 -33.62 1.35 -33.99
N LEU A 12 -34.25 0.27 -33.51
CA LEU A 12 -33.56 -0.79 -32.77
C LEU A 12 -32.67 -1.63 -33.71
N GLU A 13 -33.14 -1.95 -34.92
CA GLU A 13 -32.32 -2.65 -35.93
C GLU A 13 -31.06 -1.85 -36.27
N VAL A 14 -31.19 -0.54 -36.52
CA VAL A 14 -30.03 0.33 -36.77
C VAL A 14 -29.07 0.35 -35.57
N LEU A 15 -29.59 0.33 -34.34
CA LEU A 15 -28.74 0.28 -33.15
C LEU A 15 -28.05 -1.08 -32.98
N ASP A 16 -28.71 -2.18 -33.33
CA ASP A 16 -28.12 -3.51 -33.29
C ASP A 16 -27.05 -3.68 -34.38
N GLU A 17 -27.27 -3.15 -35.59
CA GLU A 17 -26.25 -3.10 -36.66
C GLU A 17 -25.03 -2.27 -36.24
N ILE A 18 -25.24 -1.06 -35.69
CA ILE A 18 -24.14 -0.22 -35.19
C ILE A 18 -23.41 -0.91 -34.05
N LYS A 19 -24.12 -1.62 -33.18
CA LYS A 19 -23.52 -2.37 -32.09
C LYS A 19 -22.67 -3.53 -32.62
N GLU A 20 -23.12 -4.26 -33.62
CA GLU A 20 -22.33 -5.32 -34.26
C GLU A 20 -21.12 -4.76 -35.02
N GLU A 21 -21.23 -3.60 -35.68
CA GLU A 21 -20.07 -2.95 -36.32
C GLU A 21 -19.06 -2.41 -35.30
N CYS A 22 -19.53 -1.77 -34.23
CA CYS A 22 -18.66 -1.14 -33.22
C CYS A 22 -18.09 -2.13 -32.20
N PHE A 23 -18.79 -3.23 -31.94
CA PHE A 23 -18.42 -4.26 -30.96
C PHE A 23 -18.29 -5.64 -31.61
N SER A 24 -17.94 -5.70 -32.90
CA SER A 24 -17.57 -6.96 -33.54
C SER A 24 -16.51 -7.66 -32.68
N ASP A 25 -16.65 -8.99 -32.52
CA ASP A 25 -16.01 -9.86 -31.51
C ASP A 25 -14.46 -9.93 -31.54
N ASP A 26 -13.79 -8.93 -32.12
CA ASP A 26 -12.33 -8.82 -32.28
C ASP A 26 -11.70 -7.70 -31.41
N GLU A 27 -12.40 -7.12 -30.42
CA GLU A 27 -11.70 -6.34 -29.39
C GLU A 27 -10.96 -7.30 -28.45
N GLU A 28 -9.66 -7.52 -28.70
CA GLU A 28 -8.78 -8.17 -27.74
C GLU A 28 -9.01 -7.56 -26.34
N PRO A 29 -9.39 -8.36 -25.32
CA PRO A 29 -9.72 -7.82 -24.01
C PRO A 29 -8.53 -7.03 -23.48
N TYR A 30 -8.77 -5.77 -23.10
CA TYR A 30 -7.73 -4.81 -22.68
C TYR A 30 -6.62 -5.51 -21.86
N PRO A 31 -5.38 -5.60 -22.36
CA PRO A 31 -4.38 -6.53 -21.83
C PRO A 31 -3.98 -6.29 -20.37
N PHE A 32 -4.36 -5.14 -19.80
CA PHE A 32 -3.94 -4.71 -18.47
C PHE A 32 -5.04 -4.82 -17.41
N VAL A 33 -6.23 -5.35 -17.71
CA VAL A 33 -7.33 -5.49 -16.73
C VAL A 33 -6.89 -6.24 -15.47
N GLU A 34 -6.14 -7.34 -15.62
CA GLU A 34 -5.62 -8.07 -14.47
C GLU A 34 -4.63 -7.26 -13.64
N TRP A 35 -3.74 -6.54 -14.31
CA TRP A 35 -2.75 -5.68 -13.66
C TRP A 35 -3.44 -4.56 -12.87
N GLU A 36 -4.47 -3.93 -13.43
CA GLU A 36 -5.24 -2.88 -12.77
C GLU A 36 -5.96 -3.41 -11.53
N ARG A 37 -6.57 -4.59 -11.61
CA ARG A 37 -7.19 -5.27 -10.47
C ARG A 37 -6.18 -5.56 -9.36
N LYS A 38 -5.03 -6.16 -9.72
CA LYS A 38 -3.94 -6.44 -8.77
C LYS A 38 -3.40 -5.15 -8.14
N ARG A 39 -3.17 -4.11 -8.95
CA ARG A 39 -2.69 -2.80 -8.48
C ARG A 39 -3.68 -2.12 -7.54
N LYS A 40 -4.98 -2.22 -7.80
CA LYS A 40 -6.03 -1.69 -6.91
C LYS A 40 -5.96 -2.36 -5.54
N CYS A 41 -5.82 -3.69 -5.50
CA CYS A 41 -5.63 -4.44 -4.26
C CYS A 41 -4.36 -4.01 -3.51
N VAL A 42 -3.22 -3.91 -4.20
CA VAL A 42 -1.94 -3.48 -3.59
C VAL A 42 -2.05 -2.07 -3.02
N LYS A 43 -2.65 -1.12 -3.76
CA LYS A 43 -2.84 0.26 -3.28
C LYS A 43 -3.68 0.31 -2.01
N GLU A 44 -4.75 -0.47 -1.96
CA GLU A 44 -5.62 -0.53 -0.79
C GLU A 44 -4.88 -1.09 0.43
N ARG A 45 -4.11 -2.17 0.25
CA ARG A 45 -3.26 -2.74 1.31
C ARG A 45 -2.21 -1.74 1.80
N LEU A 46 -1.53 -1.04 0.90
CA LEU A 46 -0.53 -0.02 1.26
C LEU A 46 -1.14 1.17 2.03
N ARG A 47 -2.37 1.59 1.67
CA ARG A 47 -3.09 2.64 2.41
C ARG A 47 -3.44 2.22 3.82
N ASN A 48 -3.76 0.94 4.02
CA ASN A 48 -4.12 0.41 5.34
C ASN A 48 -2.88 0.04 6.19
N LEU A 49 -1.69 -0.09 5.59
CA LEU A 49 -0.47 -0.48 6.28
C LEU A 49 -0.16 0.33 7.56
N PRO A 50 -0.26 1.68 7.59
CA PRO A 50 -0.06 2.45 8.81
C PRO A 50 -0.98 2.01 9.96
N ARG A 51 -2.24 1.68 9.66
CA ARG A 51 -3.20 1.19 10.66
C ARG A 51 -2.76 -0.14 11.26
N TYR A 52 -2.21 -1.04 10.45
CA TYR A 52 -1.67 -2.31 10.98
C TYR A 52 -0.42 -2.10 11.83
N VAL A 53 0.45 -1.16 11.44
CA VAL A 53 1.64 -0.83 12.25
C VAL A 53 1.24 -0.24 13.60
N GLU A 54 0.27 0.68 13.64
CA GLU A 54 -0.26 1.20 14.89
C GLU A 54 -0.85 0.10 15.78
N ARG A 55 -1.65 -0.81 15.20
CA ARG A 55 -2.17 -1.98 15.92
C ARG A 55 -1.05 -2.89 16.44
N ALA A 56 0.01 -3.09 15.66
CA ALA A 56 1.14 -3.92 16.05
C ALA A 56 1.92 -3.31 17.22
N VAL A 57 2.10 -1.99 17.21
CA VAL A 57 2.72 -1.23 18.32
C VAL A 57 1.84 -1.31 19.58
N ASN A 58 0.53 -1.17 19.46
CA ASN A 58 -0.38 -1.19 20.60
C ASN A 58 -0.50 -2.58 21.27
N ARG A 59 0.01 -3.65 20.64
CA ARG A 59 0.07 -5.00 21.22
C ARG A 59 1.29 -5.24 22.11
N VAL A 60 2.24 -4.30 22.16
CA VAL A 60 3.47 -4.45 22.92
C VAL A 60 3.63 -3.35 23.94
N TYR A 61 4.14 -3.73 25.10
CA TYR A 61 4.56 -2.81 26.13
C TYR A 61 6.06 -3.03 26.36
N PHE A 62 6.84 -1.96 26.24
CA PHE A 62 8.28 -1.99 26.51
C PHE A 62 8.54 -1.30 27.84
N ASP A 63 9.16 -2.01 28.77
CA ASP A 63 9.73 -1.38 29.95
C ASP A 63 10.84 -0.44 29.50
N LYS A 64 10.65 0.86 29.70
CA LYS A 64 11.64 1.88 29.32
C LYS A 64 12.91 1.63 30.15
N PRO A 65 14.04 1.25 29.54
CA PRO A 65 15.29 1.28 30.26
C PRO A 65 15.60 2.74 30.58
N GLY A 66 15.82 3.03 31.86
CA GLY A 66 16.16 4.37 32.32
C GLY A 66 17.44 4.89 31.68
N VAL A 67 17.49 6.23 31.55
CA VAL A 67 18.67 7.08 31.27
C VAL A 67 19.28 6.92 29.86
N GLY A 68 18.59 7.47 28.84
CA GLY A 68 19.13 7.63 27.49
C GLY A 68 18.49 8.81 26.75
N ARG A 69 19.14 9.30 25.67
CA ARG A 69 18.54 10.32 24.81
C ARG A 69 17.27 9.75 24.17
N PRO A 70 16.13 10.46 24.23
CA PRO A 70 14.92 10.00 23.56
C PRO A 70 15.17 9.82 22.06
N LYS A 71 14.62 8.75 21.49
CA LYS A 71 14.73 8.47 20.05
C LYS A 71 14.03 9.61 19.27
N LYS A 72 14.65 10.05 18.16
CA LYS A 72 14.15 11.17 17.32
C LYS A 72 12.73 10.94 16.79
N LEU A 73 12.42 9.69 16.43
CA LEU A 73 11.12 9.27 15.94
C LEU A 73 10.48 8.28 16.93
N ASP A 74 9.16 8.38 17.09
CA ASP A 74 8.37 7.40 17.83
C ASP A 74 8.44 6.01 17.18
N LEU A 75 7.95 4.98 17.88
CA LEU A 75 8.06 3.60 17.42
C LEU A 75 7.28 3.35 16.12
N VAL A 76 6.10 3.95 15.96
CA VAL A 76 5.28 3.83 14.73
C VAL A 76 6.06 4.38 13.53
N LYS A 77 6.59 5.60 13.64
CA LYS A 77 7.36 6.26 12.58
C LYS A 77 8.66 5.52 12.27
N ARG A 78 9.35 4.98 13.28
CA ARG A 78 10.55 4.15 13.05
C ARG A 78 10.24 2.87 12.27
N THR A 79 9.17 2.17 12.63
CA THR A 79 8.74 0.97 11.90
C THR A 79 8.30 1.31 10.48
N MET A 80 7.54 2.40 10.28
CA MET A 80 7.15 2.88 8.96
C MET A 80 8.37 3.27 8.10
N LEU A 81 9.35 3.95 8.69
CA LEU A 81 10.60 4.31 8.00
C LEU A 81 11.40 3.07 7.61
N PHE A 82 11.48 2.06 8.48
CA PHE A 82 12.11 0.79 8.16
C PHE A 82 11.42 0.10 6.98
N LEU A 83 10.09 -0.02 7.02
CA LEU A 83 9.30 -0.62 5.93
C LEU A 83 9.49 0.15 4.62
N PHE A 84 9.44 1.48 4.67
CA PHE A 84 9.69 2.34 3.52
C PHE A 84 11.07 2.06 2.90
N ALA A 85 12.14 2.07 3.71
CA ALA A 85 13.49 1.80 3.25
C ALA A 85 13.61 0.41 2.60
N ARG A 86 12.96 -0.61 3.17
CA ARG A 86 12.93 -1.97 2.60
C ARG A 86 12.15 -2.05 1.29
N LEU A 87 11.01 -1.38 1.19
CA LEU A 87 10.15 -1.37 -0.01
C LEU A 87 10.79 -0.61 -1.18
N MET A 88 11.56 0.45 -0.89
CA MET A 88 12.27 1.21 -1.92
C MET A 88 13.36 0.37 -2.62
N ASN A 89 13.88 -0.66 -1.96
CA ASN A 89 14.93 -1.53 -2.48
C ASN A 89 16.15 -0.73 -3.00
N LYS A 90 16.56 0.28 -2.23
CA LYS A 90 17.72 1.14 -2.48
C LYS A 90 18.69 1.09 -1.29
N SER A 91 19.88 1.66 -1.45
CA SER A 91 20.82 1.76 -0.33
C SER A 91 20.30 2.75 0.72
N ASN A 92 20.72 2.60 1.99
CA ASN A 92 20.32 3.53 3.05
C ASN A 92 20.73 4.99 2.74
N ARG A 93 21.79 5.20 1.95
CA ARG A 93 22.24 6.53 1.50
C ARG A 93 21.31 7.11 0.44
N ASP A 94 20.84 6.30 -0.50
CA ASP A 94 19.84 6.75 -1.49
C ASP A 94 18.52 7.11 -0.81
N VAL A 95 18.13 6.35 0.21
CA VAL A 95 16.92 6.62 1.00
C VAL A 95 17.08 7.93 1.80
N GLU A 96 18.25 8.20 2.38
CA GLU A 96 18.55 9.49 3.01
C GLU A 96 18.39 10.65 2.02
N ASN A 97 19.04 10.58 0.86
CA ASN A 97 18.93 11.62 -0.18
C ASN A 97 17.47 11.85 -0.61
N LEU A 98 16.69 10.78 -0.75
CA LEU A 98 15.26 10.87 -1.08
C LEU A 98 14.46 11.57 0.03
N LEU A 99 14.76 11.27 1.30
CA LEU A 99 14.08 11.86 2.44
C LEU A 99 14.47 13.32 2.67
N GLU A 100 15.73 13.71 2.37
CA GLU A 100 16.15 15.11 2.34
C GLU A 100 15.33 15.93 1.33
N MET A 101 15.08 15.39 0.13
CA MET A 101 14.23 16.05 -0.86
C MET A 101 12.80 16.29 -0.35
N PHE A 102 12.31 15.42 0.55
CA PHE A 102 10.98 15.52 1.15
C PHE A 102 10.95 16.25 2.49
N GLU A 103 12.10 16.71 3.01
CA GLU A 103 12.17 17.49 4.25
C GLU A 103 11.21 18.70 4.23
N PRO A 104 11.09 19.50 3.16
CA PRO A 104 10.19 20.65 3.13
C PRO A 104 8.71 20.30 3.28
N LEU A 105 8.31 19.05 2.98
CA LEU A 105 6.92 18.60 3.08
C LEU A 105 6.59 18.01 4.45
N PHE A 106 7.54 17.32 5.08
CA PHE A 106 7.28 16.51 6.28
C PHE A 106 8.06 16.96 7.52
N GLY A 107 9.05 17.84 7.39
CA GLY A 107 9.86 18.36 8.50
C GLY A 107 10.72 17.30 9.21
N VAL A 108 10.93 16.14 8.59
CA VAL A 108 11.68 15.03 9.19
C VAL A 108 12.94 14.75 8.37
N THR A 109 14.09 14.92 9.02
CA THR A 109 15.39 14.50 8.49
C THR A 109 15.89 13.26 9.19
N VAL A 110 16.39 12.28 8.45
CA VAL A 110 17.04 11.09 9.00
C VAL A 110 18.26 10.76 8.17
N SER A 111 19.38 10.47 8.83
CA SER A 111 20.60 10.12 8.12
C SER A 111 20.66 8.64 7.75
N TYR A 112 21.52 8.25 6.80
CA TYR A 112 21.67 6.83 6.45
C TYR A 112 22.04 5.97 7.67
N LYS A 113 22.85 6.50 8.60
CA LYS A 113 23.21 5.82 9.85
C LYS A 113 22.02 5.67 10.78
N TYR A 114 21.04 6.57 10.72
CA TYR A 114 19.80 6.41 11.48
C TYR A 114 19.00 5.22 10.94
N ILE A 115 18.85 5.15 9.61
CA ILE A 115 18.16 4.05 8.93
C ILE A 115 18.87 2.71 9.19
N GLU A 116 20.19 2.68 9.08
CA GLU A 116 21.01 1.49 9.34
C GLU A 116 20.80 0.91 10.74
N ARG A 117 20.66 1.76 11.76
CA ARG A 117 20.41 1.30 13.14
C ARG A 117 19.03 0.69 13.34
N LEU A 118 18.05 0.99 12.49
CA LEU A 118 16.71 0.40 12.59
C LEU A 118 16.70 -1.11 12.33
N TYR A 119 17.66 -1.62 11.56
CA TYR A 119 17.80 -3.06 11.30
C TYR A 119 18.14 -3.86 12.59
N SER A 120 18.76 -3.19 13.56
CA SER A 120 19.12 -3.77 14.86
C SER A 120 18.25 -3.25 16.01
N ASP A 121 17.18 -2.49 15.73
CA ASP A 121 16.29 -1.96 16.77
C ASP A 121 15.30 -3.03 17.20
N GLU A 122 15.49 -3.58 18.41
CA GLU A 122 14.66 -4.68 18.94
C GLU A 122 13.18 -4.31 19.02
N GLU A 123 12.84 -3.05 19.37
CA GLU A 123 11.44 -2.62 19.40
C GLU A 123 10.81 -2.69 18.01
N VAL A 124 11.56 -2.28 16.97
CA VAL A 124 11.10 -2.35 15.58
C VAL A 124 10.93 -3.81 15.16
N LYS A 125 11.88 -4.70 15.50
CA LYS A 125 11.77 -6.14 15.21
C LYS A 125 10.53 -6.76 15.85
N THR A 126 10.25 -6.46 17.12
CA THR A 126 9.04 -6.97 17.81
C THR A 126 7.76 -6.46 17.13
N VAL A 127 7.72 -5.18 16.75
CA VAL A 127 6.56 -4.63 16.03
C VAL A 127 6.40 -5.29 14.66
N LEU A 128 7.49 -5.55 13.93
CA LEU A 128 7.43 -6.24 12.64
C LEU A 128 6.90 -7.68 12.78
N HIS A 129 7.29 -8.38 13.83
CA HIS A 129 6.74 -9.70 14.15
C HIS A 129 5.22 -9.61 14.38
N ASN A 130 4.77 -8.69 15.24
CA ASN A 130 3.33 -8.50 15.48
C ASN A 130 2.55 -8.08 14.23
N LEU A 131 3.17 -7.25 13.39
CA LEU A 131 2.62 -6.85 12.10
C LEU A 131 2.42 -8.08 11.20
N PHE A 132 3.42 -8.96 11.13
CA PHE A 132 3.32 -10.20 10.37
C PHE A 132 2.15 -11.08 10.86
N ILE A 133 2.03 -11.28 12.19
CA ILE A 133 0.90 -12.03 12.78
C ILE A 133 -0.44 -11.39 12.44
N LEU A 134 -0.55 -10.06 12.54
CA LEU A 134 -1.78 -9.34 12.20
C LEU A 134 -2.18 -9.52 10.74
N LEU A 135 -1.20 -9.51 9.83
CA LEU A 135 -1.46 -9.70 8.40
C LEU A 135 -1.90 -11.15 8.10
N LEU A 136 -1.29 -12.15 8.75
CA LEU A 136 -1.72 -13.55 8.61
C LEU A 136 -3.14 -13.78 9.12
N GLN A 137 -3.48 -13.18 10.26
CA GLN A 137 -4.84 -13.24 10.84
C GLN A 137 -5.88 -12.64 9.88
N ASP A 138 -5.55 -11.52 9.23
CA ASP A 138 -6.44 -10.83 8.30
C ASP A 138 -6.65 -11.59 6.98
N GLU A 139 -5.61 -12.30 6.51
CA GLU A 139 -5.70 -13.19 5.35
C GLU A 139 -6.42 -14.52 5.66
N GLY A 140 -6.80 -14.77 6.91
CA GLY A 140 -7.49 -16.00 7.33
C GLY A 140 -6.60 -17.24 7.32
N VAL A 141 -5.27 -17.06 7.40
CA VAL A 141 -4.33 -18.19 7.46
C VAL A 141 -4.45 -18.86 8.84
N SER A 142 -4.82 -20.14 8.87
CA SER A 142 -4.94 -20.93 10.10
C SER A 142 -3.60 -21.51 10.55
N GLY A 143 -3.27 -21.38 11.84
CA GLY A 143 -2.09 -21.96 12.49
C GLY A 143 -1.85 -21.34 13.86
N ASP A 144 -1.11 -22.04 14.74
CA ASP A 144 -0.59 -21.45 15.98
C ASP A 144 0.62 -20.59 15.62
N PHE A 145 0.50 -19.27 15.81
CA PHE A 145 1.55 -18.29 15.52
C PHE A 145 1.86 -17.41 16.73
#